data_AF-A0A4P7Z1V6-F1
#
_entry.id   AF-A0A4P7Z1V6-F1
#
_cell.length_a   1.000
_cell.length_b   1.000
_cell.length_c   1.000
_cell.angle_alpha   90.00
_cell.angle_beta   90.00
_cell.angle_gamma   90.00
#
_symmetry.space_group_name_H-M   'P 1'
#
loop_
_entity.id
_entity.type
_entity.pdbx_description
1 polymer ?
#
loop_
_entity_poly.entity_id
_entity_poly.type
_entity_poly.pdbx_seq_one_letter_code
_entity_poly.pdbx_strand_id
1 'polypeptide(L)'
;MRDPRDALMAEARLGNELEIARDTALYRYLVEMARAEEAEAVQALKAVDPTDAKAVAAAQVRAGIADAVVGWIDEQIERGREAYRVLVAAEHIDG
;
A
#
# COMPACT_ATOMS: atom_id res chain seq x y z
N MET A 1 -22.88 9.75 -15.78
CA MET A 1 -22.18 8.47 -15.60
C MET A 1 -20.72 8.75 -15.95
N ARG A 2 -19.77 8.50 -15.04
CA ARG A 2 -18.33 8.72 -15.31
C ARG A 2 -17.87 7.66 -16.31
N ASP A 3 -16.99 8.02 -17.26
CA ASP A 3 -16.46 7.06 -18.22
C ASP A 3 -15.64 5.99 -17.47
N PRO A 4 -15.91 4.68 -17.63
CA PRO A 4 -15.09 3.63 -17.04
C PRO A 4 -13.59 3.75 -17.38
N ARG A 5 -13.25 4.34 -18.53
CA ARG A 5 -11.87 4.61 -18.95
C ARG A 5 -11.18 5.63 -18.05
N ASP A 6 -11.91 6.63 -17.53
CA ASP A 6 -11.35 7.63 -16.60
C ASP A 6 -10.87 6.98 -15.30
N ALA A 7 -11.59 5.99 -14.81
CA ALA A 7 -11.22 5.26 -13.59
C ALA A 7 -9.94 4.44 -13.81
N LEU A 8 -9.85 3.72 -14.93
CA LEU A 8 -8.65 2.96 -15.30
C LEU A 8 -7.44 3.87 -15.51
N MET A 9 -7.62 5.04 -16.14
CA MET A 9 -6.53 6.02 -16.30
C MET A 9 -6.05 6.57 -14.96
N ALA A 10 -6.96 6.83 -14.02
CA ALA A 10 -6.59 7.28 -12.68
C ALA A 10 -5.80 6.20 -11.91
N GLU A 11 -6.22 4.94 -12.00
CA GLU A 11 -5.52 3.81 -11.37
C GLU A 11 -4.14 3.58 -11.98
N ALA A 12 -4.03 3.56 -13.31
CA ALA A 12 -2.76 3.45 -14.02
C ALA A 12 -1.79 4.57 -13.65
N ARG A 13 -2.30 5.81 -13.57
CA ARG A 13 -1.52 6.98 -13.19
C ARG A 13 -1.01 6.87 -11.76
N LEU A 14 -1.88 6.52 -10.80
CA LEU A 14 -1.49 6.37 -9.40
C LEU A 14 -0.40 5.30 -9.23
N GLY A 15 -0.59 4.12 -9.82
CA GLY A 15 0.40 3.04 -9.72
C GLY A 15 1.75 3.44 -10.34
N ASN A 16 1.74 4.12 -11.49
CA ASN A 16 2.97 4.63 -12.11
C ASN A 16 3.65 5.72 -11.27
N GLU A 17 2.89 6.66 -10.68
CA GLU A 17 3.44 7.67 -9.77
C GLU A 17 4.09 7.02 -8.54
N LEU A 18 3.48 5.96 -7.99
CA LEU A 18 4.05 5.18 -6.88
C LEU A 18 5.29 4.38 -7.28
N GLU A 19 5.33 3.79 -8.49
CA GLU A 19 6.53 3.14 -9.01
C GLU A 19 7.70 4.12 -9.15
N ILE A 20 7.46 5.29 -9.74
CA ILE A 20 8.46 6.34 -9.87
C ILE A 20 8.93 6.80 -8.48
N ALA A 21 7.99 6.94 -7.54
CA ALA A 21 8.31 7.34 -6.18
C ALA A 21 9.23 6.35 -5.47
N ARG A 22 9.22 5.06 -5.83
CA ARG A 22 10.00 3.99 -5.18
C ARG A 22 11.50 4.30 -5.07
N ASP A 23 12.03 4.99 -6.06
CA ASP A 23 13.45 5.34 -6.12
C ASP A 23 13.80 6.65 -5.39
N THR A 24 12.80 7.34 -4.86
CA THR A 24 12.99 8.56 -4.06
C THR A 24 13.44 8.23 -2.63
N ALA A 25 14.21 9.14 -2.04
CA ALA A 25 14.62 9.02 -0.64
C ALA A 25 13.41 9.06 0.31
N LEU A 26 12.39 9.86 -0.01
CA LEU A 26 11.18 9.99 0.80
C LEU A 26 10.39 8.68 0.86
N TYR A 27 10.16 8.03 -0.29
CA TYR A 27 9.46 6.75 -0.33
C TYR A 27 10.19 5.69 0.50
N ARG A 28 11.50 5.54 0.28
CA ARG A 28 12.31 4.56 1.05
C ARG A 28 12.24 4.84 2.54
N TYR A 29 12.36 6.11 2.93
CA TYR A 29 12.24 6.52 4.33
C TYR A 29 10.88 6.15 4.93
N LEU A 30 9.77 6.41 4.22
CA LEU A 30 8.42 6.08 4.69
C LEU A 30 8.19 4.57 4.83
N VAL A 31 8.66 3.78 3.87
CA VAL A 31 8.55 2.31 3.92
C VAL A 31 9.39 1.72 5.04
N GLU A 32 10.63 2.18 5.22
CA GLU A 32 11.48 1.74 6.32
C GLU A 32 10.91 2.15 7.68
N MET A 33 10.32 3.35 7.78
CA MET A 33 9.60 3.78 8.98
C MET A 33 8.41 2.86 9.29
N ALA A 34 7.58 2.54 8.31
CA ALA A 34 6.45 1.64 8.52
C ALA A 34 6.91 0.25 8.98
N ARG A 35 7.97 -0.30 8.38
CA ARG A 35 8.55 -1.59 8.78
C ARG A 35 9.14 -1.55 10.19
N ALA A 36 9.80 -0.46 10.55
CA ALA A 36 10.32 -0.27 11.90
C ALA A 36 9.18 -0.21 12.94
N GLU A 37 8.12 0.54 12.63
CA GLU A 37 6.92 0.66 13.47
C GLU A 37 6.23 -0.69 13.69
N GLU A 38 6.09 -1.50 12.64
CA GLU A 38 5.57 -2.86 12.72
C GLU A 38 6.44 -3.73 13.63
N ALA A 39 7.76 -3.73 13.40
CA ALA A 39 8.70 -4.51 14.18
C ALA A 39 8.67 -4.11 15.66
N GLU A 40 8.62 -2.82 15.97
CA GLU A 40 8.48 -2.30 17.34
C GLU A 40 7.16 -2.75 17.99
N ALA A 41 6.05 -2.65 17.27
CA ALA A 41 4.74 -3.07 17.77
C ALA A 41 4.71 -4.59 18.06
N VAL A 42 5.34 -5.40 17.21
CA VAL A 42 5.49 -6.85 17.42
C VAL A 42 6.41 -7.15 18.62
N GLN A 43 7.50 -6.40 18.82
CA GLN A 43 8.32 -6.57 20.03
C GLN A 43 7.56 -6.15 21.28
N ALA A 44 6.77 -5.07 21.22
CA ALA A 44 5.95 -4.63 22.35
C ALA A 44 4.94 -5.70 22.78
N LEU A 45 4.35 -6.45 21.83
CA LEU A 45 3.46 -7.58 22.14
C LEU A 45 4.12 -8.65 23.03
N LYS A 46 5.44 -8.83 22.95
CA LYS A 46 6.17 -9.80 23.79
C LYS A 46 6.31 -9.34 25.24
N ALA A 47 6.21 -8.04 25.49
CA ALA A 47 6.35 -7.43 26.81
C ALA A 47 4.99 -7.07 27.45
N VAL A 48 3.89 -7.13 26.69
CA VAL A 48 2.54 -6.88 27.18
C VAL A 48 2.04 -8.07 28.01
N ASP A 49 1.38 -7.77 29.14
CA ASP A 49 0.64 -8.78 29.91
C ASP A 49 -0.45 -9.38 29.01
N PRO A 50 -0.43 -10.70 28.73
CA PRO A 50 -1.41 -11.33 27.84
C PRO A 50 -2.85 -11.26 28.37
N THR A 51 -3.04 -10.96 29.65
CA THR A 51 -4.38 -10.81 30.26
C THR A 51 -4.94 -9.39 30.11
N ASP A 52 -4.10 -8.41 29.77
CA ASP A 52 -4.54 -7.05 29.43
C ASP A 52 -4.96 -6.99 27.95
N ALA A 53 -6.21 -7.40 27.70
CA ALA A 53 -6.78 -7.42 26.35
C ALA A 53 -6.73 -6.06 25.64
N LYS A 54 -6.77 -4.93 26.38
CA LYS A 54 -6.73 -3.60 25.79
C LYS A 54 -5.33 -3.26 25.31
N ALA A 55 -4.30 -3.58 26.11
CA ALA A 55 -2.91 -3.39 25.72
C ALA A 55 -2.55 -4.28 24.52
N VAL A 56 -3.00 -5.54 24.51
CA VAL A 56 -2.81 -6.46 23.38
C VAL A 56 -3.45 -5.92 22.10
N ALA A 57 -4.72 -5.51 22.17
CA ALA A 57 -5.44 -4.97 21.02
C ALA A 57 -4.76 -3.70 20.47
N ALA A 58 -4.31 -2.80 21.35
CA ALA A 58 -3.62 -1.59 20.93
C ALA A 58 -2.32 -1.88 20.16
N ALA A 59 -1.51 -2.82 20.65
CA ALA A 59 -0.28 -3.21 19.97
C ALA A 59 -0.53 -3.95 18.64
N GLN A 60 -1.58 -4.79 18.57
CA GLN A 60 -2.00 -5.44 17.33
C GLN A 60 -2.48 -4.44 16.27
N VAL A 61 -3.28 -3.44 16.67
CA VAL A 61 -3.75 -2.39 15.77
C VAL A 61 -2.57 -1.56 15.23
N ARG A 62 -1.62 -1.21 16.10
CA ARG A 62 -0.41 -0.48 15.69
C ARG A 62 0.40 -1.27 14.63
N ALA A 63 0.64 -2.55 14.88
CA ALA A 63 1.33 -3.43 13.92
C ALA A 63 0.54 -3.54 12.59
N GLY A 64 -0.77 -3.74 12.67
CA GLY A 64 -1.62 -3.91 11.49
C GLY A 64 -1.73 -2.65 10.61
N ILE A 65 -1.74 -1.45 11.21
CA ILE A 65 -1.73 -0.19 10.45
C ILE A 65 -0.42 -0.04 9.68
N ALA A 66 0.71 -0.36 10.31
CA ALA A 66 2.03 -0.25 9.70
C ALA A 66 2.18 -1.19 8.49
N ASP A 67 1.76 -2.46 8.64
CA ASP A 67 1.72 -3.44 7.56
C ASP A 67 0.75 -3.01 6.44
N ALA A 68 -0.45 -2.55 6.80
CA ALA A 68 -1.47 -2.12 5.83
C ALA A 68 -1.01 -0.95 4.94
N VAL A 69 -0.18 -0.04 5.45
CA VAL A 69 0.36 1.07 4.63
C VAL A 69 1.28 0.54 3.53
N VAL A 70 2.20 -0.37 3.88
CA VAL A 70 3.13 -0.95 2.90
C VAL A 70 2.36 -1.81 1.89
N GLY A 71 1.44 -2.65 2.37
CA GLY A 71 0.60 -3.49 1.52
C GLY A 71 -0.28 -2.67 0.58
N TRP A 72 -0.87 -1.57 1.05
CA TRP A 72 -1.68 -0.67 0.21
C TRP A 72 -0.89 -0.06 -0.93
N ILE A 73 0.37 0.35 -0.69
CA ILE A 73 1.26 0.91 -1.72
C ILE A 73 1.54 -0.14 -2.80
N ASP A 74 1.94 -1.35 -2.38
CA ASP A 74 2.24 -2.45 -3.29
C ASP A 74 1.00 -2.85 -4.12
N GLU A 75 -0.18 -2.87 -3.49
CA GLU A 75 -1.46 -3.11 -4.17
C GLU A 75 -1.77 -2.03 -5.21
N GLN A 76 -1.59 -0.74 -4.89
CA GLN A 76 -1.86 0.33 -5.85
C GLN A 76 -0.90 0.29 -7.06
N ILE A 77 0.35 -0.11 -6.85
CA ILE A 77 1.31 -0.33 -7.95
C ILE A 77 0.80 -1.45 -8.87
N GLU A 78 0.41 -2.60 -8.32
CA GLU A 78 -0.05 -3.72 -9.14
C GLU A 78 -1.37 -3.42 -9.85
N ARG A 79 -2.32 -2.78 -9.16
CA ARG A 79 -3.57 -2.30 -9.77
C ARG A 79 -3.30 -1.32 -10.92
N GLY A 80 -2.35 -0.41 -10.76
CA GLY A 80 -1.96 0.50 -11.84
C GLY A 80 -1.36 -0.21 -13.05
N ARG A 81 -0.51 -1.23 -12.83
CA ARG A 81 0.04 -2.06 -13.93
C ARG A 81 -1.05 -2.81 -14.67
N GLU A 82 -2.03 -3.36 -13.96
CA GLU A 82 -3.17 -4.04 -14.56
C GLU A 82 -4.04 -3.06 -15.35
N ALA A 83 -4.37 -1.90 -14.77
CA ALA A 83 -5.15 -0.86 -15.44
C ALA A 83 -4.45 -0.38 -16.73
N TYR A 84 -3.12 -0.22 -16.71
CA TYR A 84 -2.34 0.10 -17.91
C TYR A 84 -2.46 -1.00 -18.98
N ARG A 85 -2.32 -2.28 -18.60
CA ARG A 85 -2.48 -3.42 -19.52
C ARG A 85 -3.86 -3.42 -20.19
N VAL A 86 -4.92 -3.14 -19.43
CA VAL A 86 -6.29 -3.05 -19.95
C VAL A 86 -6.44 -1.89 -20.94
N LEU A 87 -5.89 -0.71 -20.61
CA LEU A 87 -5.96 0.47 -21.49
C LEU A 87 -5.24 0.22 -22.83
N VAL A 88 -4.05 -0.35 -22.79
CA VAL A 88 -3.27 -0.68 -24.01
C VAL A 88 -4.01 -1.71 -24.86
N ALA A 89 -4.61 -2.74 -24.24
CA ALA A 89 -5.38 -3.74 -24.96
C ALA A 89 -6.62 -3.13 -25.64
N ALA A 90 -7.33 -2.21 -24.97
CA ALA A 90 -8.49 -1.52 -25.55
C ALA A 90 -8.10 -0.65 -26.76
N GLU A 91 -6.97 0.08 -26.68
CA GLU A 91 -6.49 0.91 -27.80
C GLU A 91 -6.10 0.10 -29.04
N HIS A 92 -5.64 -1.14 -28.88
CA HIS A 92 -5.32 -2.03 -30.01
C HIS A 92 -6.55 -2.70 -30.65
N ILE A 93 -7.70 -2.71 -29.96
CA ILE A 93 -8.95 -3.26 -30.49
C ILE A 93 -9.72 -2.18 -31.26
N ASP A 94 -9.60 -0.92 -30.85
CA ASP A 94 -10.34 0.22 -31.41
C ASP A 94 -9.60 0.96 -32.54
N GLY A 95 -8.34 0.61 -32.83
CA GLY A 95 -7.48 1.21 -33.87
C GLY A 95 -7.36 0.36 -35.13
#